data_AF-A0A7C0UHT3-F1
#
_entry.id   AF-A0A7C0UHT3-F1
#
_cell.length_a   1.000
_cell.length_b   1.000
_cell.length_c   1.000
_cell.angle_alpha   90.00
_cell.angle_beta   90.00
_cell.angle_gamma   90.00
#
_symmetry.space_group_name_H-M   'P 1'
#
loop_
_entity.id
_entity.type
_entity.pdbx_description
1 polymer ?
#
loop_
_entity_poly.entity_id
_entity_poly.type
_entity_poly.pdbx_seq_one_letter_code
_entity_poly.pdbx_strand_id
1 'polypeptide(L)'
;MKRVNFKKLILVLGIIIVLNLFFNYGIKTFYHSPKRGDFCGREEFVPKPPLLMKQESVADFDSGKYEKQLKAQKECNENYQTARDLYNRNVFVFLIITGIISIIVGFLITQAEAVSLGLSFGGLLSLIIGTIRYWSAMNDYLRFIILSIALAILIWMGIKKIKD
;
A
#
# COMPACT_ATOMS: atom_id res chain seq x y z
N MET A 1 -17.57 13.55 34.04
CA MET A 1 -17.51 13.32 32.58
C MET A 1 -17.13 14.62 31.88
N LYS A 2 -15.94 14.73 31.28
CA LYS A 2 -15.55 15.90 30.48
C LYS A 2 -16.54 16.03 29.31
N ARG A 3 -17.20 17.19 29.16
CA ARG A 3 -18.04 17.48 27.98
C ARG A 3 -17.17 17.41 26.73
N VAL A 4 -17.46 16.46 25.85
CA VAL A 4 -16.79 16.35 24.55
C VAL A 4 -17.17 17.57 23.72
N ASN A 5 -16.18 18.34 23.26
CA ASN A 5 -16.44 19.48 22.37
C ASN A 5 -16.70 18.95 20.96
N PHE A 6 -17.97 18.87 20.56
CA PHE A 6 -18.39 18.27 19.30
C PHE A 6 -17.75 18.93 18.07
N LYS A 7 -17.55 20.25 18.09
CA LYS A 7 -16.87 20.99 17.00
C LYS A 7 -15.41 20.53 16.85
N LYS A 8 -14.71 20.39 17.97
CA LYS A 8 -13.33 19.89 18.00
C LYS A 8 -13.25 18.45 17.51
N LEU A 9 -14.19 17.59 17.93
CA LEU A 9 -14.23 16.18 17.50
C LEU A 9 -14.44 16.05 15.99
N ILE A 10 -15.40 16.80 15.43
CA ILE A 10 -15.64 16.82 13.98
C ILE A 10 -14.38 17.26 13.24
N LEU A 11 -13.70 18.29 13.72
CA LEU A 11 -12.48 18.79 13.10
C LEU A 11 -11.37 17.72 13.10
N VAL A 12 -11.16 17.03 14.23
CA VAL A 12 -10.18 15.93 14.34
C VAL A 12 -10.50 14.82 13.33
N LEU A 13 -11.75 14.35 13.29
CA LEU A 13 -12.16 13.30 12.36
C LEU A 13 -12.03 13.73 10.90
N GLY A 14 -12.40 14.98 10.58
CA GLY A 14 -12.24 15.56 9.25
C GLY A 14 -10.78 15.55 8.80
N ILE A 15 -9.85 15.98 9.66
CA ILE A 15 -8.41 15.96 9.37
C ILE A 15 -7.93 14.53 9.12
N ILE A 16 -8.30 13.56 9.97
CA ILE A 16 -7.90 12.16 9.82
C ILE A 16 -8.30 11.61 8.45
N ILE A 17 -9.57 11.83 8.05
CA ILE A 17 -10.11 11.33 6.78
C ILE A 17 -9.45 12.02 5.59
N VAL A 18 -9.44 13.35 5.57
CA VAL A 18 -8.93 14.12 4.43
C VAL A 18 -7.44 13.93 4.26
N LEU A 19 -6.67 13.82 5.34
CA LEU A 19 -5.22 13.54 5.28
C LEU A 19 -4.95 12.18 4.61
N ASN A 20 -5.68 11.14 5.00
CA ASN A 20 -5.49 9.81 4.42
C ASN A 20 -5.95 9.76 2.95
N LEU A 21 -7.03 10.46 2.60
CA LEU A 21 -7.42 10.65 1.20
C LEU A 21 -6.32 11.37 0.43
N PHE A 22 -5.76 12.44 0.98
CA PHE A 22 -4.68 13.21 0.36
C PHE A 22 -3.45 12.33 0.09
N PHE A 23 -3.00 11.51 1.05
CA PHE A 23 -1.89 10.58 0.83
C PHE A 23 -2.20 9.56 -0.27
N ASN A 24 -3.37 8.93 -0.22
CA ASN A 24 -3.73 7.88 -1.19
C ASN A 24 -3.92 8.42 -2.61
N TYR A 25 -4.60 9.55 -2.77
CA TYR A 25 -4.78 10.20 -4.08
C TYR A 25 -3.51 10.88 -4.57
N GLY A 26 -2.68 11.39 -3.66
CA GLY A 26 -1.35 11.92 -3.98
C GLY A 26 -0.47 10.84 -4.63
N ILE A 27 -0.37 9.67 -4.00
CA ILE A 27 0.34 8.52 -4.56
C ILE A 27 -0.21 8.16 -5.93
N LYS A 28 -1.54 8.06 -6.08
CA LYS A 28 -2.16 7.70 -7.37
C LYS A 28 -1.84 8.70 -8.49
N THR A 29 -1.68 9.97 -8.16
CA THR A 29 -1.41 11.05 -9.13
C THR A 29 0.06 11.07 -9.57
N PHE A 30 1.00 10.89 -8.63
CA PHE A 30 2.43 11.01 -8.92
C PHE A 30 3.12 9.67 -9.20
N TYR A 31 2.53 8.55 -8.77
CA TYR A 31 3.09 7.21 -8.88
C TYR A 31 2.03 6.25 -9.43
N HIS A 32 2.07 6.03 -10.74
CA HIS A 32 1.07 5.23 -11.44
C HIS A 32 1.22 3.74 -11.11
N SER A 33 0.10 3.10 -10.76
CA SER A 33 0.08 1.65 -10.52
C SER A 33 0.30 0.90 -11.84
N PRO A 34 1.14 -0.15 -11.87
CA PRO A 34 1.32 -0.97 -13.07
C PRO A 34 -0.01 -1.61 -13.44
N LYS A 35 -0.42 -1.49 -14.72
CA LYS A 35 -1.62 -2.15 -15.23
C LYS A 35 -1.21 -3.45 -15.87
N ARG A 36 -2.02 -4.50 -15.67
CA ARG A 36 -1.76 -5.81 -16.29
C ARG A 36 -1.66 -5.72 -17.81
N GLY A 37 -2.44 -4.84 -18.44
CA GLY A 37 -2.42 -4.64 -19.89
C GLY A 37 -1.12 -4.05 -20.45
N ASP A 38 -0.29 -3.42 -19.61
CA ASP A 38 1.02 -2.90 -20.02
C ASP A 38 2.06 -4.02 -20.13
N PHE A 39 1.81 -5.16 -19.49
CA PHE A 39 2.69 -6.34 -19.47
C PHE A 39 2.12 -7.47 -20.33
N CYS A 40 0.81 -7.70 -20.25
CA CYS A 40 0.11 -8.76 -20.99
C CYS A 40 -0.69 -8.11 -22.10
N GLY A 41 -0.34 -8.40 -23.36
CA GLY A 41 -1.15 -8.02 -24.52
C GLY A 41 -2.57 -8.62 -24.47
N ARG A 42 -3.47 -8.11 -25.31
CA ARG A 42 -4.88 -8.57 -25.38
C ARG A 42 -5.05 -10.02 -25.87
N GLU A 43 -3.98 -10.66 -26.33
CA GLU A 43 -4.01 -12.00 -26.89
C GLU A 43 -3.03 -12.90 -26.14
N GLU A 44 -3.54 -13.70 -25.19
CA GLU A 44 -2.95 -14.98 -24.77
C GLU A 44 -3.84 -15.61 -23.70
N PHE A 45 -5.08 -15.92 -24.08
CA PHE A 45 -5.85 -16.90 -23.34
C PHE A 45 -5.28 -18.27 -23.70
N VAL A 46 -4.43 -18.83 -22.83
CA VAL A 46 -4.06 -20.24 -22.93
C VAL A 46 -5.34 -21.03 -22.67
N PRO A 47 -5.92 -21.74 -23.66
CA PRO A 47 -7.03 -22.63 -23.37
C PRO A 47 -6.54 -23.64 -22.34
N LYS A 48 -7.29 -23.82 -21.24
CA LYS A 48 -6.98 -24.89 -20.29
C LYS A 48 -6.90 -26.19 -21.10
N PRO A 49 -5.81 -26.97 -20.99
CA PRO A 49 -5.78 -28.27 -21.64
C PRO A 49 -7.04 -29.03 -21.19
N PRO A 50 -7.81 -29.64 -22.11
CA PRO A 50 -9.03 -30.32 -21.73
C PRO A 50 -8.67 -31.39 -20.70
N LEU A 51 -9.04 -31.13 -19.44
CA LEU A 51 -8.85 -32.06 -18.34
C LEU A 51 -9.85 -33.19 -18.57
N LEU A 52 -9.42 -34.19 -19.34
CA LEU A 52 -10.13 -35.44 -19.57
C LEU A 52 -11.62 -35.25 -19.93
N MET A 53 -11.94 -34.42 -20.94
CA MET A 53 -13.22 -34.58 -21.62
C MET A 53 -13.06 -35.61 -22.72
N LYS A 54 -13.66 -36.76 -22.47
CA LYS A 54 -13.88 -37.85 -23.41
C LYS A 54 -14.55 -37.27 -24.68
N GLN A 55 -13.79 -37.32 -25.78
CA GLN A 55 -14.26 -37.64 -27.14
C GLN A 55 -15.22 -36.65 -27.81
N GLU A 56 -14.69 -35.75 -28.64
CA GLU A 56 -14.74 -35.82 -30.12
C GLU A 56 -14.17 -34.51 -30.70
N SER A 57 -13.21 -34.62 -31.62
CA SER A 57 -12.46 -33.53 -32.29
C SER A 57 -11.44 -32.73 -31.47
N VAL A 58 -10.43 -33.41 -30.89
CA VAL A 58 -9.12 -32.77 -30.67
C VAL A 58 -8.36 -32.77 -32.02
N ALA A 59 -8.91 -32.07 -33.01
CA ALA A 59 -8.15 -31.71 -34.19
C ALA A 59 -7.43 -30.40 -33.84
N ASP A 60 -6.09 -30.44 -33.87
CA ASP A 60 -5.19 -29.27 -33.79
C ASP A 60 -4.83 -28.73 -32.38
N PHE A 61 -4.61 -29.61 -31.40
CA PHE A 61 -3.81 -29.22 -30.23
C PHE A 61 -2.32 -29.22 -30.61
N ASP A 62 -1.82 -28.06 -31.03
CA ASP A 62 -0.40 -27.82 -31.24
C ASP A 62 0.30 -27.62 -29.87
N SER A 63 0.98 -28.67 -29.41
CA SER A 63 1.74 -28.67 -28.16
C SER A 63 2.87 -27.63 -28.16
N GLY A 64 3.49 -27.35 -29.31
CA GLY A 64 4.53 -26.33 -29.45
C GLY A 64 3.98 -24.92 -29.28
N LYS A 65 2.81 -24.64 -29.88
CA LYS A 65 2.09 -23.37 -29.69
C LYS A 65 1.60 -23.20 -28.25
N TYR A 66 1.10 -24.26 -27.63
CA TYR A 66 0.68 -24.25 -26.23
C TYR A 66 1.85 -23.93 -25.27
N GLU A 67 3.01 -24.59 -25.43
CA GLU A 67 4.18 -24.32 -24.60
C GLU A 67 4.67 -22.87 -24.74
N LYS A 68 4.64 -22.34 -25.97
CA LYS A 68 5.04 -20.95 -26.23
C LYS A 68 4.11 -19.95 -25.53
N GLN A 69 2.79 -20.14 -25.64
CA GLN A 69 1.80 -19.30 -24.97
C GLN A 69 1.85 -19.43 -23.44
N LEU A 70 2.13 -20.64 -22.92
CA LEU A 70 2.31 -20.86 -21.48
C LEU A 70 3.55 -20.13 -20.95
N LYS A 71 4.67 -20.18 -21.68
CA LYS A 71 5.90 -19.44 -21.32
C LYS A 71 5.67 -17.94 -21.36
N ALA A 72 5.06 -17.42 -22.43
CA ALA A 72 4.75 -16.00 -22.57
C ALA A 72 3.78 -15.51 -21.47
N GLN A 73 2.77 -16.32 -21.11
CA GLN A 73 1.87 -16.00 -19.99
C GLN A 73 2.58 -16.02 -18.64
N LYS A 74 3.46 -16.99 -18.39
CA LYS A 74 4.27 -17.04 -17.15
C LYS A 74 5.17 -15.82 -17.03
N GLU A 75 5.93 -15.53 -18.08
CA GLU A 75 6.81 -14.36 -18.14
C GLU A 75 6.03 -13.06 -17.95
N CYS A 76 4.86 -12.91 -18.60
CA CYS A 76 4.02 -11.75 -18.37
C CYS A 76 3.60 -11.64 -16.90
N ASN A 77 3.06 -12.72 -16.33
CA ASN A 77 2.59 -12.70 -14.95
C ASN A 77 3.76 -12.39 -14.00
N GLU A 78 4.95 -12.96 -14.21
CA GLU A 78 6.15 -12.68 -13.42
C GLU A 78 6.59 -11.21 -13.53
N ASN A 79 6.63 -10.66 -14.74
CA ASN A 79 6.98 -9.25 -14.97
C ASN A 79 5.96 -8.29 -14.33
N TYR A 80 4.65 -8.59 -14.48
CA TYR A 80 3.58 -7.82 -13.84
C TYR A 80 3.66 -7.89 -12.31
N GLN A 81 3.85 -9.09 -11.74
CA GLN A 81 3.97 -9.26 -10.28
C GLN A 81 5.21 -8.54 -9.76
N THR A 82 6.34 -8.62 -10.45
CA THR A 82 7.58 -7.92 -10.09
C THR A 82 7.38 -6.40 -10.08
N ALA A 83 6.77 -5.84 -11.13
CA ALA A 83 6.44 -4.42 -11.18
C ALA A 83 5.43 -4.02 -10.09
N ARG A 84 4.45 -4.88 -9.82
CA ARG A 84 3.43 -4.66 -8.80
C ARG A 84 4.02 -4.68 -7.40
N ASP A 85 4.94 -5.58 -7.11
CA ASP A 85 5.62 -5.68 -5.82
C ASP A 85 6.55 -4.50 -5.59
N LEU A 86 7.32 -4.10 -6.61
CA LEU A 86 8.12 -2.88 -6.57
C LEU A 86 7.25 -1.64 -6.29
N TYR A 87 6.11 -1.53 -6.97
CA TYR A 87 5.14 -0.47 -6.75
C TYR A 87 4.63 -0.48 -5.30
N ASN A 88 4.12 -1.63 -4.83
CA ASN A 88 3.55 -1.76 -3.50
C ASN A 88 4.58 -1.45 -2.39
N ARG A 89 5.82 -1.89 -2.56
CA ARG A 89 6.94 -1.60 -1.64
C ARG A 89 7.18 -0.09 -1.54
N ASN A 90 7.26 0.60 -2.68
CA ASN A 90 7.50 2.05 -2.70
C ASN A 90 6.33 2.82 -2.07
N VAL A 91 5.09 2.39 -2.32
CA VAL A 91 3.89 2.98 -1.70
C VAL A 91 3.86 2.75 -0.20
N PHE A 92 4.23 1.56 0.28
CA PHE A 92 4.37 1.29 1.71
C PHE A 92 5.37 2.25 2.35
N VAL A 93 6.59 2.34 1.81
CA VAL A 93 7.64 3.22 2.33
C VAL A 93 7.16 4.67 2.38
N PHE A 94 6.49 5.13 1.32
CA PHE A 94 5.91 6.47 1.28
C PHE A 94 4.89 6.70 2.41
N LEU A 95 3.92 5.80 2.60
CA LEU A 95 2.89 5.92 3.65
C LEU A 95 3.47 5.89 5.06
N ILE A 96 4.55 5.13 5.29
CA ILE A 96 5.26 5.12 6.57
C ILE A 96 5.95 6.46 6.81
N ILE A 97 6.71 6.96 5.83
CA ILE A 97 7.44 8.23 5.94
C ILE A 97 6.46 9.38 6.16
N THR A 98 5.42 9.52 5.32
CA THR A 98 4.44 10.61 5.47
C THR A 98 3.60 10.46 6.75
N GLY A 99 3.29 9.23 7.17
CA GLY A 99 2.62 8.96 8.44
C GLY A 99 3.44 9.41 9.65
N ILE A 100 4.74 9.07 9.68
CA ILE A 100 5.67 9.50 10.73
C ILE A 100 5.82 11.03 10.72
N ILE A 101 6.01 11.64 9.54
CA ILE A 101 6.09 13.10 9.40
C ILE A 101 4.82 13.77 9.93
N SER A 102 3.63 13.25 9.60
CA SER A 102 2.36 13.77 10.10
C SER A 102 2.28 13.69 11.63
N ILE A 103 2.74 12.60 12.22
CA ILE A 103 2.79 12.46 13.69
C ILE A 103 3.75 13.49 14.29
N ILE A 104 4.96 13.64 13.75
CA ILE A 104 5.96 14.62 14.20
C ILE A 104 5.35 16.03 14.15
N VAL A 105 4.82 16.44 12.99
CA VAL A 105 4.21 17.76 12.81
C VAL A 105 3.04 17.95 13.76
N GLY A 106 2.22 16.92 13.97
CA GLY A 106 1.14 16.93 14.96
C GLY A 106 1.62 17.23 16.37
N PHE A 107 2.74 16.63 16.81
CA PHE A 107 3.33 16.88 18.12
C PHE A 107 3.99 18.26 18.26
N LEU A 108 4.49 18.84 17.15
CA LEU A 108 5.09 20.17 17.15
C LEU A 108 4.03 21.29 17.26
N ILE A 109 2.81 21.07 16.76
CA ILE A 109 1.73 22.06 16.82
C ILE A 109 1.03 21.99 18.19
N THR A 110 1.47 22.80 19.15
CA THR A 110 0.90 22.82 20.51
C THR A 110 -0.27 23.79 20.68
N GLN A 111 -0.39 24.79 19.82
CA GLN A 111 -1.38 25.87 19.94
C GLN A 111 -2.79 25.43 19.51
N ALA A 112 -2.90 24.42 18.66
CA ALA A 112 -4.16 23.94 18.10
C ALA A 112 -4.37 22.46 18.42
N GLU A 113 -4.93 22.17 19.59
CA GLU A 113 -5.10 20.80 20.11
C GLU A 113 -5.89 19.89 19.13
N ALA A 114 -6.87 20.44 18.42
CA ALA A 114 -7.63 19.70 17.41
C ALA A 114 -6.77 19.29 16.21
N VAL A 115 -5.86 20.17 15.77
CA VAL A 115 -4.97 19.93 14.63
C VAL A 115 -3.89 18.93 15.03
N SER A 116 -3.32 19.09 16.22
CA SER A 116 -2.36 18.15 16.80
C SER A 116 -2.93 16.73 16.83
N LEU A 117 -4.11 16.54 17.45
CA LEU A 117 -4.79 15.25 17.51
C LEU A 117 -5.14 14.71 16.12
N GLY A 118 -5.65 15.55 15.23
CA GLY A 118 -5.99 15.17 13.86
C GLY A 118 -4.79 14.64 13.07
N LEU A 119 -3.65 15.34 13.13
CA LEU A 119 -2.43 14.94 12.42
C LEU A 119 -1.76 13.71 13.04
N SER A 120 -1.73 13.60 14.38
CA SER A 120 -1.17 12.43 15.07
C SER A 120 -1.99 11.17 14.83
N PHE A 121 -3.32 11.22 15.01
CA PHE A 121 -4.20 10.09 14.71
C PHE A 121 -4.30 9.81 13.21
N GLY A 122 -4.24 10.84 12.36
CA GLY A 122 -4.26 10.71 10.91
C GLY A 122 -3.00 10.01 10.40
N GLY A 123 -1.83 10.37 10.93
CA GLY A 123 -0.57 9.69 10.65
C GLY A 123 -0.58 8.25 11.16
N LEU A 124 -1.07 7.99 12.37
CA LEU A 124 -1.24 6.63 12.90
C LEU A 124 -2.13 5.78 11.98
N LEU A 125 -3.27 6.33 11.52
CA LEU A 125 -4.15 5.64 10.59
C LEU A 125 -3.46 5.33 9.26
N SER A 126 -2.62 6.24 8.75
CA SER A 126 -1.80 6.00 7.55
C SER A 126 -0.86 4.81 7.72
N LEU A 127 -0.23 4.66 8.90
CA LEU A 127 0.63 3.50 9.19
C LEU A 127 -0.17 2.18 9.19
N ILE A 128 -1.38 2.20 9.75
CA ILE A 128 -2.28 1.03 9.75
C ILE A 128 -2.69 0.67 8.32
N ILE A 129 -3.13 1.66 7.53
CA ILE A 129 -3.53 1.45 6.13
C ILE A 129 -2.35 0.92 5.30
N GLY A 130 -1.16 1.50 5.47
CA GLY A 130 0.06 1.05 4.81
C GLY A 130 0.36 -0.41 5.10
N THR A 131 0.30 -0.79 6.38
CA THR A 131 0.52 -2.16 6.85
C THR A 131 -0.52 -3.13 6.31
N ILE A 132 -1.81 -2.86 6.44
CA ILE A 132 -2.84 -3.80 5.95
C ILE A 132 -2.75 -4.01 4.44
N ARG A 133 -2.49 -2.93 3.68
CA ARG A 133 -2.64 -2.96 2.22
C ARG A 133 -1.39 -3.39 1.47
N TYR A 134 -0.21 -3.02 1.94
CA TYR A 134 1.03 -3.17 1.16
C TYR A 134 2.07 -4.06 1.81
N TRP A 135 1.86 -4.47 3.07
CA TRP A 135 2.81 -5.30 3.80
C TRP A 135 3.22 -6.54 3.03
N SER A 136 2.27 -7.27 2.43
CA SER A 136 2.52 -8.56 1.77
C SER A 136 3.58 -8.52 0.66
N ALA A 137 3.77 -7.40 -0.03
CA ALA A 137 4.62 -7.28 -1.21
C ALA A 137 6.11 -7.04 -0.92
N MET A 138 6.52 -7.16 0.34
CA MET A 138 7.79 -6.63 0.84
C MET A 138 8.60 -7.70 1.57
N ASN A 139 9.92 -7.69 1.41
CA ASN A 139 10.81 -8.65 2.09
C ASN A 139 10.78 -8.44 3.62
N ASP A 140 10.84 -9.54 4.37
CA ASP A 140 10.82 -9.58 5.83
C ASP A 140 11.92 -8.72 6.48
N TYR A 141 13.13 -8.69 5.92
CA TYR A 141 14.20 -7.85 6.43
C TYR A 141 13.87 -6.35 6.33
N LEU A 142 13.24 -5.93 5.23
CA LEU A 142 12.91 -4.52 5.00
C LEU A 142 11.74 -4.07 5.88
N ARG A 143 10.73 -4.96 6.08
CA ARG A 143 9.66 -4.76 7.07
C ARG A 143 10.23 -4.52 8.47
N PHE A 144 11.15 -5.39 8.90
CA PHE A 144 11.76 -5.29 10.23
C PHE A 144 12.52 -3.98 10.42
N ILE A 145 13.42 -3.63 9.48
CA ILE A 145 14.22 -2.39 9.55
C ILE A 145 13.31 -1.15 9.63
N ILE A 146 12.29 -1.06 8.79
CA ILE A 146 11.38 0.10 8.78
C ILE A 146 10.61 0.21 10.10
N LEU A 147 10.11 -0.92 10.62
CA LEU A 147 9.42 -0.91 11.91
C LEU A 147 10.35 -0.55 13.06
N SER A 148 11.59 -1.03 13.07
CA SER A 148 12.59 -0.66 14.08
C SER A 148 12.86 0.84 14.07
N ILE A 149 13.03 1.43 12.88
CA ILE A 149 13.25 2.88 12.73
C ILE A 149 12.01 3.66 13.19
N ALA A 150 10.82 3.26 12.75
CA ALA A 150 9.57 3.91 13.13
C ALA A 150 9.36 3.88 14.65
N LEU A 151 9.60 2.72 15.27
CA LEU A 151 9.49 2.54 16.72
C LEU A 151 10.50 3.40 17.47
N ALA A 152 11.77 3.41 17.03
CA ALA A 152 12.81 4.23 17.66
C ALA A 152 12.45 5.73 17.63
N ILE A 153 11.94 6.22 16.49
CA ILE A 153 11.49 7.62 16.35
C ILE A 153 10.32 7.92 17.30
N LEU A 154 9.32 7.04 17.37
CA LEU A 154 8.16 7.22 18.24
C LEU A 154 8.55 7.23 19.73
N ILE A 155 9.43 6.31 20.16
CA ILE A 155 9.94 6.27 21.53
C ILE A 155 10.73 7.54 21.84
N TRP A 156 11.63 7.95 20.94
CA TRP A 156 12.44 9.16 21.12
C TRP A 156 11.57 10.41 21.27
N MET A 157 10.55 10.56 20.42
CA MET A 157 9.60 11.67 20.53
C MET A 157 8.80 11.62 21.83
N GLY A 158 8.33 10.44 22.24
CA GLY A 158 7.60 10.26 23.49
C GLY A 158 8.43 10.72 24.69
N ILE A 159 9.69 10.29 24.78
CA ILE A 159 10.57 10.67 25.89
C ILE A 159 10.90 12.17 25.86
N LYS A 160 11.20 12.73 24.68
CA LYS A 160 11.52 14.16 24.55
C LYS A 160 10.34 15.03 24.96
N LYS A 161 9.13 14.72 24.48
CA LYS A 161 7.93 15.50 24.76
C LYS A 161 7.41 15.34 26.18
N ILE A 162 7.67 14.22 26.85
CA ILE A 162 7.32 14.02 28.26
C ILE A 162 8.27 14.80 29.19
N LYS A 163 9.49 15.12 28.74
CA LYS A 163 10.45 15.93 29.50
C LYS A 163 10.25 17.45 29.35
N ASP A 164 9.60 17.90 28.27
CA ASP A 164 9.23 19.31 28.03
C ASP A 164 7.85 19.64 28.61
#